data_AF-A0A9E3CQI7-F1
#
_entry.id   AF-A0A9E3CQI7-F1
#
_cell.length_a   1.000
_cell.length_b   1.000
_cell.length_c   1.000
_cell.angle_alpha   90.00
_cell.angle_beta   90.00
_cell.angle_gamma   90.00
#
_symmetry.space_group_name_H-M   'P 1'
#
loop_
_entity.id
_entity.type
_entity.pdbx_description
1 polymer ?
#
loop_
_entity_poly.entity_id
_entity_poly.type
_entity_poly.pdbx_seq_one_letter_code
_entity_poly.pdbx_strand_id
1 'polypeptide(L)'
;RREVEELGALAERLAQEEASPVAALRQWLRANVQLIATKKGMLAALALAAEGRSDLYAYSLERLTKAVGRLLERAVAAGEMRADITAEDLLRALVGLSHMYDRPDWQATVTRLVDVFVDGLLVRR
;
A
#
# COMPACT_ATOMS: atom_id res chain seq x y z
N ARG A 1 -8.37 -8.53 -10.04
CA ARG A 1 -8.72 -7.18 -10.57
C ARG A 1 -9.63 -6.45 -9.58
N ARG A 2 -10.78 -7.01 -9.23
CA ARG A 2 -11.72 -6.46 -8.23
C ARG A 2 -11.07 -5.83 -6.99
N GLU A 3 -10.25 -6.56 -6.24
CA GLU A 3 -9.67 -6.02 -5.00
C GLU A 3 -8.72 -4.82 -5.24
N VAL A 4 -8.07 -4.77 -6.41
CA VAL A 4 -7.24 -3.61 -6.79
C VAL A 4 -8.12 -2.41 -7.12
N GLU A 5 -9.27 -2.64 -7.75
CA GLU A 5 -10.26 -1.59 -8.01
C GLU A 5 -10.88 -1.09 -6.70
N GLU A 6 -11.14 -1.98 -5.74
CA GLU A 6 -11.61 -1.62 -4.40
C GLU A 6 -10.60 -0.76 -3.64
N LEU A 7 -9.30 -1.07 -3.71
CA LEU A 7 -8.25 -0.20 -3.17
C LEU A 7 -8.14 1.13 -3.92
N GLY A 8 -8.32 1.14 -5.23
CA GLY A 8 -8.38 2.37 -6.01
C GLY A 8 -9.54 3.26 -5.54
N ALA A 9 -10.74 2.70 -5.42
CA ALA A 9 -11.91 3.42 -4.93
C ALA A 9 -11.77 3.86 -3.46
N LEU A 10 -11.08 3.08 -2.63
CA LEU A 10 -10.75 3.47 -1.27
C LEU A 10 -9.85 4.70 -1.24
N ALA A 11 -8.83 4.78 -2.11
CA ALA A 11 -7.98 5.98 -2.18
C ALA A 11 -8.79 7.22 -2.53
N GLU A 12 -9.70 7.14 -3.50
CA GLU A 12 -10.58 8.26 -3.86
C GLU A 12 -11.43 8.73 -2.68
N ARG A 13 -12.08 7.79 -1.96
CA ARG A 13 -12.89 8.13 -0.78
C ARG A 13 -12.04 8.77 0.32
N LEU A 14 -10.86 8.20 0.62
CA LEU A 14 -9.97 8.74 1.65
C LEU A 14 -9.40 10.11 1.27
N ALA A 15 -9.17 10.36 -0.02
CA ALA A 15 -8.75 11.67 -0.49
C ALA A 15 -9.84 12.74 -0.26
N GLN A 16 -11.12 12.36 -0.30
CA GLN A 16 -12.27 13.26 -0.19
C GLN A 16 -12.79 13.42 1.24
N GLU A 17 -12.88 12.33 1.99
CA GLU A 17 -13.60 12.26 3.27
C GLU A 17 -12.69 12.39 4.50
N GLU A 18 -11.45 11.91 4.42
CA GLU A 18 -10.53 11.96 5.55
C GLU A 18 -9.80 13.30 5.59
N ALA A 19 -10.02 14.09 6.64
CA ALA A 19 -9.50 15.45 6.77
C ALA A 19 -7.96 15.46 6.88
N SER A 20 -7.35 14.48 7.54
CA SER A 20 -5.90 14.39 7.67
C SER A 20 -5.28 13.66 6.46
N PRO A 21 -4.44 14.33 5.65
CA PRO A 21 -3.77 13.69 4.51
C PRO A 21 -2.91 12.47 4.91
N VAL A 22 -2.20 12.59 6.04
CA VAL A 22 -1.38 11.50 6.58
C VAL A 22 -2.24 10.33 7.06
N ALA A 23 -3.36 10.59 7.72
CA ALA A 23 -4.28 9.53 8.16
C ALA A 23 -4.86 8.78 6.95
N ALA A 24 -5.26 9.50 5.89
CA ALA A 24 -5.75 8.95 4.65
C ALA A 24 -4.73 7.99 4.00
N LEU A 25 -3.47 8.44 3.86
CA LEU A 25 -2.39 7.61 3.32
C LEU A 25 -2.14 6.36 4.19
N ARG A 26 -2.06 6.55 5.51
CA ARG A 26 -1.83 5.45 6.45
C ARG A 26 -2.93 4.39 6.39
N GLN A 27 -4.19 4.81 6.35
CA GLN A 27 -5.32 3.90 6.24
C GLN A 27 -5.28 3.11 4.93
N TRP A 28 -4.95 3.77 3.82
CA TRP A 28 -4.82 3.09 2.54
C TRP A 28 -3.68 2.06 2.52
N LEU A 29 -2.51 2.42 3.05
CA LEU A 29 -1.36 1.50 3.13
C LEU A 29 -1.69 0.26 3.99
N ARG A 30 -2.36 0.45 5.13
CA ARG A 30 -2.83 -0.65 5.98
C ARG A 30 -3.83 -1.56 5.24
N ALA A 31 -4.78 -0.98 4.50
CA ALA A 31 -5.71 -1.76 3.68
C ALA A 31 -4.98 -2.55 2.56
N ASN A 32 -3.91 -1.99 2.01
CA ASN A 32 -3.08 -2.67 1.02
C ASN A 32 -2.31 -3.86 1.64
N VAL A 33 -1.78 -3.73 2.87
CA VAL A 33 -1.22 -4.88 3.62
C VAL A 33 -2.27 -5.99 3.80
N GLN A 34 -3.51 -5.64 4.13
CA GLN A 34 -4.61 -6.62 4.26
C GLN A 34 -4.85 -7.36 2.95
N LEU A 35 -4.86 -6.65 1.82
CA LEU A 35 -4.98 -7.27 0.51
C LEU A 35 -3.81 -8.23 0.22
N ILE A 36 -2.58 -7.79 0.48
CA ILE A 36 -1.39 -8.63 0.30
C ILE A 36 -1.50 -9.87 1.18
N ALA A 37 -2.02 -9.77 2.40
CA ALA A 37 -2.18 -10.91 3.28
C ALA A 37 -3.17 -11.94 2.73
N THR A 38 -4.34 -11.48 2.29
CA THR A 38 -5.36 -12.32 1.64
C THR A 38 -4.77 -13.02 0.40
N LYS A 39 -4.05 -12.28 -0.44
CA LYS A 39 -3.46 -12.82 -1.66
C LYS A 39 -2.28 -13.73 -1.42
N LYS A 40 -1.40 -13.43 -0.47
CA LYS A 40 -0.23 -14.26 -0.14
C LYS A 40 -0.69 -15.62 0.39
N GLY A 41 -1.69 -15.63 1.27
CA GLY A 41 -2.32 -16.88 1.73
C GLY A 41 -2.95 -17.67 0.59
N MET A 42 -3.69 -16.99 -0.30
CA MET A 42 -4.32 -17.63 -1.46
C MET A 42 -3.30 -18.12 -2.51
N LEU A 43 -2.26 -17.34 -2.81
CA LEU A 43 -1.20 -17.73 -3.74
C LEU A 43 -0.32 -18.84 -3.17
N ALA A 44 -0.08 -18.91 -1.86
CA ALA A 44 0.58 -20.08 -1.27
C ALA A 44 -0.26 -21.36 -1.47
N ALA A 45 -1.59 -21.25 -1.36
CA ALA A 45 -2.51 -22.36 -1.66
C ALA A 45 -2.58 -22.70 -3.17
N LEU A 46 -2.54 -21.68 -4.05
CA LEU A 46 -2.67 -21.82 -5.51
C LEU A 46 -1.34 -22.04 -6.26
N ALA A 47 -0.18 -21.72 -5.69
CA ALA A 47 1.14 -21.95 -6.31
C ALA A 47 1.44 -23.44 -6.51
N LEU A 48 0.66 -24.31 -5.85
CA LEU A 48 0.56 -25.73 -6.16
C LEU A 48 -0.09 -26.01 -7.54
N ALA A 49 -0.58 -25.00 -8.27
CA ALA A 49 -1.48 -25.15 -9.42
C ALA A 49 -1.25 -24.17 -10.61
N ALA A 50 0.01 -23.84 -10.96
CA ALA A 50 0.45 -23.31 -12.28
C ALA A 50 0.58 -21.77 -12.52
N GLU A 51 1.23 -21.47 -13.65
CA GLU A 51 1.85 -20.22 -14.10
C GLU A 51 0.96 -19.35 -15.00
N GLY A 52 1.18 -18.02 -14.96
CA GLY A 52 0.55 -17.02 -15.86
C GLY A 52 0.09 -15.77 -15.12
N ARG A 53 0.98 -14.78 -14.93
CA ARG A 53 0.71 -13.61 -14.04
C ARG A 53 1.12 -12.22 -14.57
N SER A 54 1.64 -12.09 -15.78
CA SER A 54 2.30 -10.84 -16.23
C SER A 54 1.34 -9.65 -16.43
N ASP A 55 0.30 -9.79 -17.26
CA ASP A 55 -0.58 -8.64 -17.61
C ASP A 55 -1.41 -8.14 -16.44
N LEU A 56 -1.88 -9.07 -15.60
CA LEU A 56 -2.61 -8.72 -14.39
C LEU A 56 -1.71 -7.97 -13.40
N TYR A 57 -0.43 -8.33 -13.33
CA TYR A 57 0.53 -7.66 -12.46
C TYR A 57 0.77 -6.23 -12.93
N ALA A 58 1.02 -6.01 -14.23
CA ALA A 58 1.20 -4.67 -14.80
C ALA A 58 -0.02 -3.77 -14.55
N TYR A 59 -1.24 -4.27 -14.84
CA TYR A 59 -2.49 -3.56 -14.56
C TYR A 59 -2.63 -3.20 -13.07
N SER A 60 -2.29 -4.15 -12.19
CA SER A 60 -2.43 -3.95 -10.75
C SER A 60 -1.45 -2.89 -10.24
N LEU A 61 -0.20 -2.96 -10.70
CA LEU A 61 0.84 -2.00 -10.32
C LEU A 61 0.45 -0.59 -10.74
N GLU A 62 0.07 -0.38 -12.00
CA GLU A 62 -0.32 0.94 -12.50
C GLU A 62 -1.46 1.57 -11.68
N ARG A 63 -2.50 0.78 -11.37
CA ARG A 63 -3.66 1.25 -10.60
C ARG A 63 -3.30 1.58 -9.15
N LEU A 64 -2.50 0.73 -8.50
CA LEU A 64 -2.06 0.98 -7.13
C LEU A 64 -1.11 2.18 -7.04
N THR A 65 -0.23 2.37 -8.02
CA THR A 65 0.66 3.54 -8.10
C THR A 65 -0.15 4.83 -8.20
N LYS A 66 -1.16 4.87 -9.08
CA LYS A 66 -2.07 6.02 -9.20
C LYS A 66 -2.82 6.30 -7.89
N ALA A 67 -3.30 5.27 -7.22
CA ALA A 67 -4.07 5.39 -5.98
C ALA A 67 -3.23 5.96 -4.83
N VAL A 68 -2.04 5.40 -4.58
CA VAL A 68 -1.16 5.89 -3.51
C VAL A 68 -0.57 7.26 -3.85
N GLY A 69 -0.30 7.51 -5.13
CA GLY A 69 0.22 8.80 -5.62
C GLY A 69 -0.69 9.97 -5.24
N ARG A 70 -2.01 9.83 -5.45
CA ARG A 70 -2.98 10.87 -5.06
C ARG A 70 -2.94 11.20 -3.56
N LEU A 71 -2.84 10.19 -2.71
CA LEU A 71 -2.79 10.38 -1.25
C LEU A 71 -1.46 11.00 -0.81
N LEU A 72 -0.35 10.55 -1.41
CA LEU A 72 0.98 11.08 -1.14
C LEU A 72 1.09 12.55 -1.59
N GLU A 73 0.67 12.86 -2.81
CA GLU A 73 0.66 14.22 -3.35
C GLU A 73 -0.13 15.17 -2.45
N ARG A 74 -1.29 14.74 -1.94
CA ARG A 74 -2.10 15.52 -1.00
C ARG A 74 -1.34 15.80 0.31
N ALA A 75 -0.65 14.80 0.87
CA ALA A 75 0.12 14.96 2.10
C ALA A 75 1.38 15.82 1.93
N VAL A 76 2.03 15.73 0.77
CA VAL A 76 3.15 16.60 0.37
C VAL A 76 2.68 18.03 0.17
N ALA A 77 1.55 18.24 -0.52
CA ALA A 77 0.98 19.57 -0.75
C ALA A 77 0.55 20.26 0.56
N ALA A 78 0.15 19.48 1.58
CA ALA A 78 -0.13 19.97 2.92
C ALA A 78 1.13 20.30 3.75
N GLY A 79 2.33 19.98 3.22
CA GLY A 79 3.60 20.16 3.93
C GLY A 79 3.80 19.19 5.10
N GLU A 80 3.04 18.09 5.14
CA GLU A 80 3.09 17.11 6.22
C GLU A 80 4.08 15.96 5.92
N MET A 81 4.38 15.71 4.64
CA MET A 81 5.30 14.65 4.20
C MET A 81 6.39 15.17 3.26
N ARG A 82 7.56 14.52 3.33
CA ARG A 82 8.70 14.79 2.43
C ARG A 82 8.34 14.50 0.96
N ALA A 83 8.88 15.32 0.05
CA ALA A 83 8.54 15.30 -1.38
C ALA A 83 9.50 14.46 -2.25
N ASP A 84 10.55 13.88 -1.67
CA ASP A 84 11.60 13.14 -2.37
C ASP A 84 11.37 11.62 -2.42
N ILE A 85 10.21 11.15 -1.96
CA ILE A 85 9.79 9.75 -2.05
C ILE A 85 8.66 9.64 -3.06
N THR A 86 8.78 8.71 -4.00
CA THR A 86 7.78 8.50 -5.05
C THR A 86 6.70 7.50 -4.61
N ALA A 87 5.55 7.54 -5.29
CA ALA A 87 4.49 6.53 -5.14
C ALA A 87 5.01 5.10 -5.37
N GLU A 88 5.94 4.93 -6.31
CA GLU A 88 6.55 3.63 -6.63
C GLU A 88 7.45 3.14 -5.50
N ASP A 89 8.20 4.03 -4.87
CA ASP A 89 9.06 3.69 -3.73
C ASP A 89 8.23 3.25 -2.52
N LEU A 90 7.08 3.91 -2.27
CA LEU A 90 6.13 3.47 -1.24
C LEU A 90 5.62 2.06 -1.49
N LEU A 91 5.24 1.74 -2.73
CA LEU A 91 4.77 0.40 -3.09
C LEU A 91 5.88 -0.65 -3.00
N ARG A 92 7.10 -0.32 -3.45
CA ARG A 92 8.26 -1.21 -3.31
C ARG A 92 8.57 -1.50 -1.84
N ALA A 93 8.55 -0.48 -0.99
CA ALA A 93 8.76 -0.63 0.45
C ALA A 93 7.68 -1.54 1.07
N LEU A 94 6.41 -1.32 0.73
CA LEU A 94 5.29 -2.13 1.19
C LEU A 94 5.39 -3.60 0.79
N VAL A 95 5.73 -3.86 -0.48
CA VAL A 95 5.95 -5.20 -1.01
C VAL A 95 7.12 -5.87 -0.29
N GLY A 96 8.24 -5.14 -0.12
CA GLY A 96 9.43 -5.62 0.60
C GLY A 96 9.08 -6.04 2.04
N LEU A 97 8.47 -5.14 2.81
CA LEU A 97 8.03 -5.43 4.18
C LEU A 97 7.12 -6.65 4.26
N SER A 98 6.23 -6.84 3.29
CA SER A 98 5.27 -7.97 3.27
C SER A 98 5.91 -9.32 2.90
N HIS A 99 7.04 -9.31 2.18
CA HIS A 99 7.75 -10.54 1.79
C HIS A 99 8.82 -10.97 2.78
N MET A 100 9.30 -10.07 3.65
CA MET A 100 10.34 -10.39 4.64
C MET A 100 9.90 -11.37 5.73
N TYR A 101 8.61 -11.65 5.88
CA TYR A 101 8.08 -12.44 6.98
C TYR A 101 7.18 -13.60 6.50
N ASP A 102 7.62 -14.83 6.79
CA ASP A 102 6.86 -16.09 6.62
C ASP A 102 6.56 -16.76 7.98
N ARG A 103 6.30 -15.94 9.01
CA ARG A 103 6.02 -16.40 10.38
C ARG A 103 4.54 -16.22 10.71
N PRO A 104 3.99 -16.99 11.67
CA PRO A 104 2.73 -16.63 12.32
C PRO A 104 2.82 -15.17 12.82
N ASP A 105 1.75 -14.39 12.67
CA ASP A 105 1.66 -12.96 13.07
C ASP A 105 2.43 -11.93 12.21
N TRP A 106 2.92 -12.32 11.04
CA TRP A 106 3.62 -11.38 10.15
C TRP A 106 2.79 -10.14 9.81
N GLN A 107 1.49 -10.28 9.63
CA GLN A 107 0.59 -9.20 9.22
C GLN A 107 0.53 -8.06 10.25
N ALA A 108 0.42 -8.41 11.53
CA ALA A 108 0.44 -7.42 12.61
C ALA A 108 1.79 -6.69 12.67
N THR A 109 2.88 -7.43 12.42
CA THR A 109 4.23 -6.87 12.37
C THR A 109 4.41 -5.91 11.20
N VAL A 110 4.01 -6.31 9.99
CA VAL A 110 4.08 -5.44 8.80
C VAL A 110 3.21 -4.21 8.96
N THR A 111 2.02 -4.33 9.55
CA THR A 111 1.15 -3.18 9.84
C THR A 111 1.86 -2.16 10.75
N ARG A 112 2.53 -2.61 11.82
CA ARG A 112 3.34 -1.72 12.67
C ARG A 112 4.54 -1.12 11.93
N LEU A 113 5.22 -1.89 11.08
CA LEU A 113 6.37 -1.39 10.31
C LEU A 113 5.96 -0.37 9.26
N VAL A 114 4.78 -0.53 8.65
CA VAL A 114 4.18 0.48 7.77
C VAL A 114 3.92 1.77 8.55
N ASP A 115 3.45 1.67 9.80
CA ASP A 115 3.25 2.86 10.63
C ASP A 115 4.57 3.59 10.91
N VAL A 116 5.62 2.86 11.28
CA VAL A 116 6.98 3.42 11.48
C VAL A 116 7.52 4.04 10.18
N PHE A 117 7.28 3.38 9.05
CA PHE A 117 7.69 3.89 7.75
C PHE A 117 6.99 5.22 7.44
N VAL A 118 5.66 5.31 7.62
CA VAL A 118 4.91 6.55 7.45
C VAL A 118 5.41 7.64 8.40
N ASP A 119 5.68 7.31 9.67
CA ASP A 119 6.24 8.27 10.64
C ASP A 119 7.60 8.81 10.18
N GLY A 120 8.44 7.97 9.56
CA GLY A 120 9.73 8.36 9.00
C GLY A 120 9.65 9.27 7.75
N LEU A 121 8.48 9.37 7.13
CA LEU A 121 8.23 10.25 5.99
C LEU A 121 7.69 11.64 6.40
N LEU A 122 7.28 11.80 7.66
CA LEU A 122 6.77 13.07 8.15
C LEU A 122 7.87 14.13 8.18
N VAL A 123 7.52 15.36 7.78
CA VAL A 123 8.41 16.50 7.94
C VAL A 123 8.52 16.82 9.42
N ARG A 124 9.73 16.73 10.00
CA ARG A 124 9.97 17.23 11.36
C ARG A 124 9.85 18.75 11.33
N ARG A 125 8.95 19.27 12.16
CA ARG A 125 8.90 20.71 12.48
C ARG A 125 9.96 21.06 13.50
#